data_AF-A0A9J6GW76-F1
#
_entry.id   AF-A0A9J6GW76-F1
#
_cell.length_a   1.000
_cell.length_b   1.000
_cell.length_c   1.000
_cell.angle_alpha   90.00
_cell.angle_beta   90.00
_cell.angle_gamma   90.00
#
_symmetry.space_group_name_H-M   'P 1'
#
loop_
_entity.id
_entity.type
_entity.pdbx_description
1 polymer ?
#
loop_
_entity_poly.entity_id
_entity_poly.type
_entity_poly.pdbx_seq_one_letter_code
_entity_poly.pdbx_strand_id
1 'polypeptide(L)'
;MLRALGIQESASALMVMTVCSLENQDGMFIACSRCPGLEPLKNFLRNPTPICDKIRYKQWVRAEKCLLITVVSNPSELNNLVERLEKLKRHHYVSKSR
;
A
#
# COMPACT_ATOMS: atom_id res chain seq x y z
N MET A 1 -1.14 -9.29 3.79
CA MET A 1 0.21 -8.76 3.56
C MET A 1 0.67 -7.85 4.71
N LEU A 2 0.00 -6.72 4.95
CA LEU A 2 0.39 -5.70 5.94
C LEU A 2 0.41 -6.20 7.40
N ARG A 3 -0.60 -6.98 7.84
CA ARG A 3 -0.62 -7.53 9.22
C ARG A 3 0.57 -8.42 9.56
N ALA A 4 1.15 -9.11 8.57
CA ALA A 4 2.32 -9.97 8.79
C ALA A 4 3.61 -9.15 8.99
N LEU A 5 3.58 -7.87 8.62
CA LEU A 5 4.62 -6.87 8.86
C LEU A 5 4.40 -6.08 10.16
N GLY A 6 3.39 -6.43 10.97
CA GLY A 6 3.00 -5.65 12.15
C GLY A 6 2.18 -4.40 11.84
N ILE A 7 1.92 -4.11 10.57
CA ILE A 7 1.10 -2.98 10.12
C ILE A 7 -0.37 -3.39 10.23
N GLN A 8 -1.08 -2.79 11.20
CA GLN A 8 -2.49 -3.07 11.46
C GLN A 8 -3.43 -2.17 10.66
N GLU A 9 -2.87 -1.17 9.98
CA GLU A 9 -3.57 -0.17 9.20
C GLU A 9 -4.28 -0.74 7.98
N SER A 10 -5.46 -0.18 7.69
CA SER A 10 -6.18 -0.46 6.45
C SER A 10 -5.45 0.13 5.25
N ALA A 11 -5.76 -0.37 4.05
CA ALA A 11 -5.24 0.21 2.81
C ALA A 11 -5.62 1.70 2.67
N SER A 12 -6.81 2.10 3.13
CA SER A 12 -7.24 3.50 3.15
C SER A 12 -6.38 4.36 4.07
N ALA A 13 -6.04 3.87 5.27
CA ALA A 13 -5.15 4.58 6.19
C ALA A 13 -3.74 4.79 5.58
N LEU A 14 -3.23 3.80 4.85
CA LEU A 14 -1.97 3.94 4.13
C LEU A 14 -2.06 4.95 2.97
N MET A 15 -3.20 4.99 2.25
CA MET A 15 -3.41 5.95 1.17
C MET A 15 -3.41 7.40 1.67
N VAL A 16 -4.00 7.68 2.84
CA VAL A 16 -4.02 9.04 3.44
C VAL A 16 -2.61 9.61 3.61
N MET A 17 -1.60 8.77 3.86
CA MET A 17 -0.22 9.23 3.96
C MET A 17 0.37 9.71 2.62
N THR A 18 -0.30 9.43 1.50
CA THR A 18 0.20 9.73 0.15
C THR A 18 -0.57 10.81 -0.61
N VAL A 19 -1.79 11.13 -0.17
CA VAL A 19 -2.68 12.09 -0.83
C VAL A 19 -3.15 13.15 0.15
N CYS A 20 -3.51 14.34 -0.35
CA CYS A 20 -4.04 15.41 0.49
C CYS A 20 -5.47 15.13 0.99
N SER A 21 -6.24 14.31 0.27
CA SER A 21 -7.61 13.91 0.64
C SER A 21 -8.00 12.66 -0.16
N LEU A 22 -8.72 11.74 0.49
CA LEU A 22 -9.31 10.56 -0.17
C LEU A 22 -10.56 10.91 -0.99
N GLU A 23 -11.11 12.10 -0.82
CA GLU A 23 -12.33 12.57 -1.50
C GLU A 23 -12.01 13.49 -2.69
N ASN A 24 -10.75 13.91 -2.80
CA ASN A 24 -10.30 14.70 -3.92
C ASN A 24 -9.90 13.79 -5.09
N GLN A 25 -10.64 13.86 -6.19
CA GLN A 25 -10.35 13.11 -7.42
C GLN A 25 -8.92 13.37 -7.91
N ASP A 26 -8.48 14.63 -7.96
CA ASP A 26 -7.17 14.99 -8.50
C ASP A 26 -6.03 14.39 -7.68
N GLY A 27 -6.17 14.40 -6.35
CA GLY A 27 -5.22 13.77 -5.43
C GLY A 27 -5.15 12.25 -5.60
N MET A 28 -6.30 11.61 -5.86
CA MET A 28 -6.40 10.16 -6.01
C MET A 28 -6.01 9.65 -7.40
N PHE A 29 -6.07 10.50 -8.44
CA PHE A 29 -5.78 10.12 -9.82
C PHE A 29 -4.40 10.54 -10.31
N ILE A 30 -4.01 11.80 -10.08
CA ILE A 30 -2.83 12.42 -10.70
C ILE A 30 -1.81 12.89 -9.64
N ALA A 31 -2.20 12.91 -8.36
CA ALA A 31 -1.45 13.52 -7.27
C ALA A 31 -1.22 15.03 -7.52
N CYS A 32 -1.99 15.87 -6.83
CA CYS A 32 -1.86 17.32 -6.95
C CYS A 32 -0.67 17.87 -6.13
N SER A 33 -0.34 19.15 -6.33
CA SER A 33 0.76 19.84 -5.62
C SER A 33 0.64 19.86 -4.09
N ARG A 34 -0.55 19.58 -3.55
CA ARG A 34 -0.80 19.49 -2.10
C ARG A 34 -0.60 18.08 -1.55
N CYS A 35 -0.42 17.07 -2.41
CA CYS A 35 -0.24 15.70 -1.97
C CYS A 35 1.16 15.52 -1.35
N PRO A 36 1.26 14.84 -0.21
CA PRO A 36 2.54 14.62 0.47
C PRO A 36 3.46 13.64 -0.28
N GLY A 37 2.94 12.94 -1.30
CA GLY A 37 3.72 12.02 -2.12
C GLY A 37 4.00 10.68 -1.44
N LEU A 38 4.93 9.90 -1.99
CA LEU A 38 5.15 8.51 -1.54
C LEU A 38 6.18 8.40 -0.40
N GLU A 39 7.01 9.41 -0.19
CA GLU A 39 8.10 9.39 0.81
C GLU A 39 7.60 9.16 2.24
N PRO A 40 6.51 9.78 2.72
CA PRO A 40 6.00 9.52 4.07
C PRO A 40 5.59 8.06 4.27
N LEU A 41 4.93 7.46 3.27
CA LEU A 41 4.56 6.06 3.31
C LEU A 41 5.80 5.15 3.30
N LYS A 42 6.82 5.45 2.49
CA LYS A 42 8.09 4.69 2.49
C LYS A 42 8.78 4.75 3.86
N ASN A 43 8.81 5.92 4.48
CA ASN A 43 9.41 6.09 5.81
C ASN A 43 8.63 5.35 6.88
N PHE A 44 7.29 5.39 6.83
CA PHE A 44 6.42 4.61 7.70
C PHE A 44 6.70 3.10 7.57
N LEU A 45 6.77 2.58 6.34
CA LEU A 45 7.05 1.16 6.10
C LEU A 45 8.45 0.73 6.53
N ARG A 46 9.40 1.66 6.67
CA ARG A 46 10.78 1.39 7.11
C ARG A 46 10.93 1.42 8.64
N ASN A 47 9.96 1.94 9.39
CA ASN A 47 10.14 2.27 10.80
C ASN A 47 8.97 1.77 11.69
N PRO A 48 9.18 0.91 12.72
CA PRO A 48 10.37 0.18 13.11
C PRO A 48 10.17 -1.29 12.73
N THR A 49 10.06 -1.60 11.44
CA THR A 49 10.24 -3.00 11.04
C THR A 49 11.65 -3.38 11.49
N PRO A 50 11.83 -4.30 12.46
CA PRO A 50 13.17 -4.77 12.82
C PRO A 50 13.85 -5.15 11.52
N ILE A 51 15.12 -4.80 11.36
CA ILE A 51 15.92 -5.10 10.16
C ILE A 51 15.83 -6.61 9.95
N CYS A 52 14.86 -7.03 9.14
CA CYS A 52 14.52 -8.41 8.95
C CYS A 52 14.96 -8.70 7.54
N ASP A 53 15.96 -9.54 7.39
CA ASP A 53 16.51 -9.90 6.07
C ASP A 53 15.41 -10.46 5.15
N LYS A 54 14.30 -10.94 5.74
CA LYS A 54 13.16 -11.52 5.03
C LYS A 54 11.84 -11.08 5.62
N ILE A 55 10.93 -10.65 4.76
CA ILE A 55 9.53 -10.39 5.04
C ILE A 55 8.72 -11.64 4.66
N ARG A 56 7.88 -12.12 5.57
CA ARG A 56 6.92 -13.21 5.29
C ARG A 56 5.50 -12.63 5.19
N TYR A 57 4.81 -12.91 4.10
CA TYR A 57 3.44 -12.41 3.89
C TYR A 57 2.59 -13.35 3.04
N LYS A 58 1.26 -13.18 3.11
CA LYS A 58 0.32 -13.90 2.23
C LYS A 58 -0.06 -13.05 1.01
N GLN A 59 -0.07 -13.68 -0.17
CA GLN A 59 -0.41 -13.07 -1.46
C GLN A 59 -1.33 -13.98 -2.29
N TRP A 60 -2.30 -13.37 -2.97
CA TRP A 60 -3.13 -14.03 -3.97
C TRP A 60 -2.41 -14.10 -5.32
N VAL A 61 -2.27 -15.29 -5.90
CA VAL A 61 -1.53 -15.51 -7.16
C VAL A 61 -2.45 -15.46 -8.38
N ARG A 62 -3.73 -15.82 -8.23
CA ARG A 62 -4.76 -15.73 -9.28
C ARG A 62 -6.11 -15.37 -8.66
N ALA A 63 -6.81 -14.42 -9.30
CA ALA A 63 -8.15 -13.99 -8.89
C ALA A 63 -9.19 -15.11 -9.03
N GLU A 64 -9.07 -15.96 -10.06
CA GLU A 64 -10.11 -16.94 -10.41
C GLU A 64 -10.04 -18.27 -9.63
N LYS A 65 -8.96 -18.52 -8.88
CA LYS A 65 -8.78 -19.78 -8.15
C LYS A 65 -8.48 -19.62 -6.66
N CYS A 66 -8.61 -18.42 -6.11
CA CYS A 66 -8.38 -18.15 -4.69
C CYS A 66 -7.11 -18.85 -4.14
N LEU A 67 -6.00 -18.80 -4.88
CA LEU A 67 -4.76 -19.39 -4.40
C LEU A 67 -4.00 -18.35 -3.58
N LEU A 68 -4.08 -18.51 -2.26
CA LEU A 68 -3.35 -17.73 -1.28
C LEU A 68 -2.06 -18.46 -0.90
N ILE A 69 -0.92 -17.92 -1.30
CA ILE A 69 0.39 -18.49 -0.95
C ILE A 69 1.07 -17.67 0.15
N THR A 70 1.99 -18.31 0.87
CA THR A 70 2.94 -17.61 1.75
C THR A 70 4.20 -17.32 0.95
N VAL A 71 4.55 -16.03 0.85
CA VAL A 71 5.74 -15.53 0.19
C VAL A 71 6.76 -15.13 1.24
N VAL A 72 8.03 -15.42 0.98
CA VAL A 72 9.17 -14.93 1.75
C VAL A 72 10.04 -14.10 0.81
N SER A 73 10.14 -12.80 1.04
CA SER A 73 10.84 -11.86 0.15
C SER A 73 11.79 -10.94 0.92
N ASN A 74 12.62 -10.21 0.19
CA ASN A 74 13.49 -9.18 0.75
C ASN A 74 12.72 -7.90 1.13
N PRO A 75 13.28 -7.04 2.00
CA PRO A 75 12.67 -5.75 2.36
C PRO A 75 12.40 -4.81 1.20
N SER A 76 13.11 -4.95 0.08
CA SER A 76 12.84 -4.15 -1.12
C SER A 76 11.45 -4.37 -1.71
N GLU A 77 10.76 -5.47 -1.40
CA GLU A 77 9.34 -5.65 -1.77
C GLU A 77 8.41 -4.61 -1.13
N LEU A 78 8.84 -3.91 -0.07
CA LEU A 78 8.08 -2.77 0.46
C LEU A 78 7.96 -1.63 -0.56
N ASN A 79 8.91 -1.46 -1.47
CA ASN A 79 8.77 -0.49 -2.56
C ASN A 79 7.68 -0.93 -3.56
N ASN A 80 7.60 -2.23 -3.86
CA ASN A 80 6.55 -2.80 -4.71
C ASN A 80 5.15 -2.61 -4.08
N LEU A 81 5.05 -2.72 -2.76
CA LEU A 81 3.82 -2.40 -2.01
C LEU A 81 3.39 -0.94 -2.22
N VAL A 82 4.33 0.01 -2.16
CA VAL A 82 4.04 1.44 -2.38
C VAL A 82 3.49 1.67 -3.79
N GLU A 83 4.11 1.09 -4.81
CA GLU A 83 3.60 1.18 -6.19
C GLU A 83 2.22 0.55 -6.37
N ARG A 84 1.95 -0.57 -5.70
CA ARG A 84 0.65 -1.23 -5.73
C ARG A 84 -0.42 -0.39 -5.04
N LEU A 85 -0.11 0.21 -3.89
CA LEU A 85 -0.98 1.15 -3.20
C LEU A 85 -1.29 2.35 -4.07
N GLU A 86 -0.29 2.83 -4.81
CA GLU A 86 -0.49 3.94 -5.73
C GLU A 86 -1.49 3.62 -6.85
N LYS A 87 -1.36 2.43 -7.47
CA LYS A 87 -2.33 1.96 -8.47
C LYS A 87 -3.73 1.76 -7.85
N LEU A 88 -3.80 1.39 -6.58
CA LEU A 88 -5.05 1.15 -5.86
C LEU A 88 -5.80 2.45 -5.51
N LYS A 89 -5.13 3.61 -5.41
CA LYS A 89 -5.77 4.92 -5.13
C LYS A 89 -6.96 5.18 -6.06
N ARG A 90 -6.75 5.06 -7.38
CA ARG A 90 -7.81 5.26 -8.39
C ARG A 90 -8.99 4.30 -8.19
N HIS A 91 -8.68 3.02 -7.99
CA HIS A 91 -9.71 2.01 -7.76
C HIS A 91 -10.51 2.30 -6.49
N HIS A 92 -9.84 2.70 -5.40
CA HIS A 92 -10.49 3.06 -4.14
C HIS A 92 -11.46 4.22 -4.31
N TYR A 93 -11.06 5.28 -5.02
CA TYR A 93 -11.92 6.42 -5.30
C TYR A 93 -13.17 6.02 -6.08
N VAL A 94 -12.98 5.31 -7.22
CA VAL A 94 -14.10 4.88 -8.08
C VAL A 94 -15.06 3.93 -7.34
N SER A 95 -14.53 3.06 -6.47
CA SER A 95 -15.36 2.10 -5.72
C SER A 95 -16.17 2.76 -4.60
N LYS A 96 -15.71 3.90 -4.04
CA LYS A 96 -16.45 4.67 -3.02
C LYS A 96 -17.58 5.51 -3.64
N SER A 97 -17.45 5.90 -4.91
CA SER A 97 -18.45 6.69 -5.63
C SER A 97 -19.62 5.88 -6.19
N ARG A 98 -19.70 4.58 -5.87
CA ARG A 98 -20.84 3.70 -6.16
C ARG A 98 -21.61 3.43 -4.87
#